data_AF-A0A1L9NV19-F1
#
_entry.id   AF-A0A1L9NV19-F1
#
_cell.length_a   1.000
_cell.length_b   1.000
_cell.length_c   1.000
_cell.angle_alpha   90.00
_cell.angle_beta   90.00
_cell.angle_gamma   90.00
#
_symmetry.space_group_name_H-M   'P 1'
#
loop_
_entity.id
_entity.type
_entity.pdbx_description
1 polymer ?
#
loop_
_entity_poly.entity_id
_entity_poly.type
_entity_poly.pdbx_seq_one_letter_code
_entity_poly.pdbx_strand_id
1 'polypeptide(L)'
;MFRTIFQLCGNILLLASVANAQSQPSRNIFFGFEFVLSPIAVKWSCGGDRAEDLIVFEALIEAFPGDAEAAGLSAEIERTLQALERGGGLSVIFGNHLSGEQEAQICDAAEALSVDWATPEHLKSGGEGGMSAAQSAAWDEFWQVIERSS
;
A
#
# COMPACT_ATOMS: atom_id res chain seq x y z
N MET A 1 46.37 46.06 -32.14
CA MET A 1 47.40 46.02 -31.07
C MET A 1 46.64 46.01 -29.76
N PHE A 2 46.55 44.97 -28.94
CA PHE A 2 47.51 43.95 -28.50
C PHE A 2 46.86 42.56 -28.37
N ARG A 3 47.69 41.53 -28.37
CA ARG A 3 47.40 40.10 -28.47
C ARG A 3 47.00 39.45 -27.13
N THR A 4 46.22 38.39 -27.31
CA THR A 4 45.91 37.19 -26.53
C THR A 4 47.04 36.62 -25.63
N ILE A 5 46.61 35.94 -24.56
CA ILE A 5 47.12 34.71 -23.90
C ILE A 5 47.24 34.88 -22.38
N PHE A 6 46.23 34.42 -21.66
CA PHE A 6 46.30 34.10 -20.23
C PHE A 6 46.55 32.60 -20.14
N GLN A 7 47.78 32.21 -19.79
CA GLN A 7 48.18 30.82 -19.66
C GLN A 7 48.89 30.60 -18.32
N LEU A 8 48.14 29.94 -17.42
CA LEU A 8 48.52 28.88 -16.49
C LEU A 8 49.75 29.09 -15.58
N CYS A 9 49.51 29.12 -14.26
CA CYS A 9 49.64 27.91 -13.43
C CYS A 9 49.27 28.19 -11.96
N GLY A 10 48.53 27.27 -11.35
CA GLY A 10 48.55 27.09 -9.89
C GLY A 10 47.30 27.49 -9.13
N ASN A 11 46.20 26.77 -9.30
CA ASN A 11 45.71 25.89 -8.24
C ASN A 11 44.43 25.18 -8.69
N ILE A 12 44.53 23.85 -8.68
CA ILE A 12 43.40 22.94 -8.77
C ILE A 12 42.62 23.08 -7.47
N LEU A 13 41.44 23.68 -7.53
CA LEU A 13 40.36 23.40 -6.58
C LEU A 13 39.10 23.32 -7.42
N LEU A 14 38.81 22.09 -7.83
CA LEU A 14 37.51 21.66 -8.31
C LEU A 14 36.46 22.23 -7.35
N LEU A 15 35.77 23.29 -7.79
CA LEU A 15 34.45 23.60 -7.27
C LEU A 15 33.56 22.47 -7.76
N ALA A 16 33.54 21.37 -7.01
CA ALA A 16 32.51 20.37 -7.11
C ALA A 16 31.20 21.12 -6.88
N SER A 17 30.51 21.45 -7.96
CA SER A 17 29.13 21.83 -7.91
C SER A 17 28.44 20.65 -7.22
N VAL A 18 28.08 20.82 -5.96
CA VAL A 18 27.03 20.00 -5.35
C VAL A 18 25.79 20.28 -6.17
N ALA A 19 25.65 19.55 -7.27
CA ALA A 19 24.38 19.27 -7.88
C ALA A 19 23.62 18.47 -6.81
N ASN A 20 23.03 19.21 -5.87
CA ASN A 20 22.03 18.69 -4.97
C ASN A 20 20.85 18.41 -5.90
N ALA A 21 20.87 17.23 -6.53
CA ALA A 21 19.67 16.63 -7.06
C ALA A 21 18.78 16.47 -5.84
N GLN A 22 17.94 17.48 -5.58
CA GLN A 22 16.72 17.27 -4.83
C GLN A 22 15.90 16.31 -5.70
N SER A 23 16.27 15.02 -5.63
CA SER A 23 15.38 13.92 -5.97
C SER A 23 14.08 14.28 -5.30
N GLN A 24 13.04 14.49 -6.10
CA GLN A 24 11.67 14.60 -5.59
C GLN A 24 11.52 13.55 -4.49
N PRO A 25 10.95 13.89 -3.32
CA PRO A 25 10.75 12.90 -2.28
C PRO A 25 10.07 11.70 -2.94
N SER A 26 10.78 10.59 -3.03
CA SER A 26 10.26 9.37 -3.64
C SER A 26 9.10 8.96 -2.76
N ARG A 27 7.88 9.24 -3.22
CA ARG A 27 6.67 8.85 -2.51
C ARG A 27 6.69 7.33 -2.46
N ASN A 28 6.83 6.75 -1.26
CA ASN A 28 6.70 5.31 -1.09
C ASN A 28 5.29 4.93 -1.57
N ILE A 29 5.23 4.04 -2.56
CA ILE A 29 3.97 3.62 -3.19
C ILE A 29 3.02 2.91 -2.22
N PHE A 30 3.55 2.30 -1.16
CA PHE A 30 2.81 1.62 -0.11
C PHE A 30 2.53 2.48 1.12
N PHE A 31 2.73 3.80 1.05
CA PHE A 31 2.28 4.68 2.12
C PHE A 31 0.76 4.57 2.31
N GLY A 32 0.31 4.23 3.52
CA GLY A 32 -1.12 4.05 3.82
C GLY A 32 -1.67 2.68 3.44
N PHE A 33 -0.82 1.72 3.06
CA PHE A 33 -1.29 0.40 2.63
C PHE A 33 -1.97 -0.41 3.73
N GLU A 34 -1.72 -0.08 5.00
CA GLU A 34 -2.43 -0.64 6.15
C GLU A 34 -3.96 -0.44 6.06
N PHE A 35 -4.41 0.66 5.43
CA PHE A 35 -5.82 0.94 5.20
C PHE A 35 -6.44 0.05 4.12
N VAL A 36 -5.62 -0.61 3.29
CA VAL A 36 -6.07 -1.64 2.33
C VAL A 36 -5.95 -3.03 2.95
N LEU A 37 -4.82 -3.33 3.58
CA LEU A 37 -4.55 -4.65 4.14
C LEU A 37 -5.49 -5.01 5.30
N SER A 38 -5.89 -4.05 6.14
CA SER A 38 -6.74 -4.36 7.31
C SER A 38 -8.16 -4.78 6.90
N PRO A 39 -8.87 -4.07 6.00
CA PRO A 39 -10.15 -4.56 5.43
C PRO A 39 -10.02 -5.87 4.68
N ILE A 40 -8.91 -6.09 3.99
CA ILE A 40 -8.66 -7.36 3.29
C ILE A 40 -8.39 -8.51 4.27
N ALA A 41 -7.72 -8.25 5.40
CA ALA A 41 -7.61 -9.22 6.49
C ALA A 41 -8.98 -9.60 7.07
N VAL A 42 -9.90 -8.63 7.17
CA VAL A 42 -11.30 -8.87 7.56
C VAL A 42 -11.97 -9.81 6.56
N LYS A 43 -11.89 -9.51 5.25
CA LYS A 43 -12.38 -10.40 4.17
C LYS A 43 -11.84 -11.82 4.32
N TRP A 44 -10.53 -11.98 4.54
CA TRP A 44 -9.91 -13.30 4.70
C TRP A 44 -10.41 -14.03 5.95
N SER A 45 -10.64 -13.32 7.06
CA SER A 45 -11.17 -13.91 8.28
C SER A 45 -12.63 -14.40 8.12
N CYS A 46 -13.38 -13.77 7.22
CA CYS A 46 -14.75 -14.14 6.87
C CYS A 46 -14.85 -15.27 5.83
N GLY A 47 -13.72 -15.74 5.28
CA GLY A 47 -13.68 -16.80 4.28
C GLY A 47 -13.69 -16.31 2.82
N GLY A 48 -13.52 -15.01 2.59
CA GLY A 48 -13.38 -14.45 1.24
C GLY A 48 -12.11 -14.90 0.51
N ASP A 49 -12.05 -14.65 -0.81
CA ASP A 49 -10.95 -15.15 -1.65
C ASP A 49 -9.62 -14.47 -1.32
N ARG A 50 -8.82 -15.19 -0.54
CA ARG A 50 -7.47 -14.81 -0.14
C ARG A 50 -6.43 -15.05 -1.23
N ALA A 51 -6.62 -16.05 -2.08
CA ALA A 51 -5.60 -16.42 -3.07
C ALA A 51 -5.49 -15.35 -4.15
N GLU A 52 -6.62 -14.81 -4.59
CA GLU A 52 -6.68 -13.71 -5.55
C GLU A 52 -5.98 -12.44 -5.02
N ASP A 53 -6.30 -12.04 -3.78
CA ASP A 53 -5.69 -10.85 -3.17
C ASP A 53 -4.16 -11.00 -3.01
N LEU A 54 -3.68 -12.19 -2.64
CA LEU A 54 -2.23 -12.46 -2.49
C LEU A 54 -1.49 -12.37 -3.83
N ILE A 55 -2.08 -12.82 -4.94
CA ILE A 55 -1.48 -12.69 -6.27
C ILE A 55 -1.25 -11.21 -6.61
N VAL A 56 -2.21 -10.34 -6.28
CA VAL A 56 -2.07 -8.89 -6.48
C VAL A 56 -0.94 -8.33 -5.63
N PHE A 57 -0.88 -8.70 -4.34
CA PHE A 57 0.18 -8.23 -3.45
C PHE A 57 1.58 -8.71 -3.86
N GLU A 58 1.71 -9.96 -4.32
CA GLU A 58 2.97 -10.48 -4.86
C GLU A 58 3.43 -9.69 -6.09
N ALA A 59 2.52 -9.41 -7.03
CA ALA A 59 2.82 -8.61 -8.22
C ALA A 59 3.26 -7.18 -7.85
N LEU A 60 2.65 -6.58 -6.81
CA LEU A 60 3.04 -5.27 -6.31
C LEU A 60 4.43 -5.28 -5.65
N ILE A 61 4.73 -6.29 -4.83
CA ILE A 61 6.05 -6.45 -4.20
C ILE A 61 7.13 -6.63 -5.27
N GLU A 62 6.87 -7.43 -6.30
CA GLU A 62 7.82 -7.63 -7.41
C GLU A 62 8.04 -6.35 -8.21
N ALA A 63 6.97 -5.56 -8.43
CA ALA A 63 7.07 -4.30 -9.18
C ALA A 63 7.78 -3.18 -8.40
N PHE A 64 7.72 -3.19 -7.07
CA PHE A 64 8.25 -2.13 -6.20
C PHE A 64 9.02 -2.68 -4.98
N PRO A 65 10.10 -3.45 -5.19
CA PRO A 65 10.74 -4.19 -4.10
C PRO A 65 11.33 -3.29 -3.01
N GLY A 66 11.91 -2.15 -3.38
CA GLY A 66 12.48 -1.20 -2.40
C GLY A 66 11.42 -0.50 -1.55
N ASP A 67 10.28 -0.13 -2.16
CA ASP A 67 9.16 0.49 -1.42
C ASP A 67 8.46 -0.55 -0.53
N ALA A 68 8.32 -1.79 -1.02
CA ALA A 68 7.74 -2.90 -0.27
C ALA A 68 8.60 -3.27 0.95
N GLU A 69 9.93 -3.30 0.78
CA GLU A 69 10.88 -3.50 1.89
C GLU A 69 10.77 -2.36 2.91
N ALA A 70 10.80 -1.11 2.44
CA ALA A 70 10.70 0.06 3.32
C ALA A 70 9.36 0.12 4.09
N ALA A 71 8.28 -0.37 3.49
CA ALA A 71 6.97 -0.49 4.12
C ALA A 71 6.81 -1.76 4.98
N GLY A 72 7.75 -2.71 4.90
CA GLY A 72 7.63 -4.01 5.58
C GLY A 72 6.47 -4.86 5.07
N LEU A 73 6.04 -4.66 3.81
CA LEU A 73 4.78 -5.20 3.29
C LEU A 73 4.68 -6.72 3.38
N SER A 74 5.70 -7.46 2.94
CA SER A 74 5.71 -8.92 3.02
C SER A 74 5.60 -9.42 4.46
N ALA A 75 6.31 -8.77 5.38
CA ALA A 75 6.29 -9.12 6.79
C ALA A 75 4.92 -8.83 7.42
N GLU A 76 4.23 -7.75 7.01
CA GLU A 76 2.88 -7.44 7.47
C GLU A 76 1.86 -8.47 6.98
N ILE A 77 1.88 -8.80 5.68
CA ILE A 77 1.02 -9.83 5.09
C ILE A 77 1.24 -11.17 5.81
N GLU A 78 2.49 -11.60 5.99
CA GLU A 78 2.80 -12.85 6.68
C GLU A 78 2.28 -12.85 8.12
N ARG A 79 2.46 -11.74 8.85
CA ARG A 79 1.98 -11.63 10.24
C ARG A 79 0.46 -11.74 10.32
N THR A 80 -0.25 -11.11 9.38
CA THR A 80 -1.70 -11.20 9.25
C THR A 80 -2.14 -12.63 8.97
N LEU A 81 -1.53 -13.31 8.00
CA LEU A 81 -1.84 -14.71 7.67
C LEU A 81 -1.65 -15.63 8.88
N GLN A 82 -0.52 -15.50 9.58
CA GLN A 82 -0.26 -16.29 10.78
C GLN A 82 -1.24 -15.99 11.93
N ALA A 83 -1.74 -14.75 12.05
CA ALA A 83 -2.74 -14.41 13.05
C ALA A 83 -4.08 -15.11 12.75
N LEU A 84 -4.51 -15.08 11.47
CA LEU A 84 -5.72 -15.75 11.01
C LEU A 84 -5.65 -17.27 11.20
N GLU A 85 -4.51 -17.89 10.86
CA GLU A 85 -4.31 -19.34 11.02
C GLU A 85 -4.33 -19.82 12.47
N ARG A 86 -3.97 -18.96 13.43
CA ARG A 86 -4.04 -19.26 14.87
C ARG A 86 -5.47 -19.14 15.44
N GLY A 87 -6.48 -19.00 14.57
CA GLY A 87 -7.87 -18.79 14.96
C GLY A 87 -8.18 -17.33 15.31
N GLY A 88 -7.32 -16.39 14.90
CA GLY A 88 -7.62 -14.98 14.99
C GLY A 88 -8.70 -14.61 13.99
N GLY A 89 -9.94 -14.44 14.46
CA GLY A 89 -11.04 -13.91 13.66
C GLY A 89 -11.16 -12.41 13.76
N LEU A 90 -12.34 -11.88 13.48
CA LEU A 90 -12.66 -10.46 13.57
C LEU A 90 -12.37 -9.87 14.95
N SER A 91 -12.54 -10.64 16.03
CA SER A 91 -12.21 -10.20 17.39
C SER A 91 -10.73 -9.88 17.61
N VAL A 92 -9.81 -10.50 16.87
CA VAL A 92 -8.38 -10.17 16.90
C VAL A 92 -8.08 -8.92 16.08
N ILE A 93 -8.84 -8.70 15.00
CA ILE A 93 -8.67 -7.53 14.11
C ILE A 93 -9.23 -6.26 14.76
N PHE A 94 -10.45 -6.32 15.31
CA PHE A 94 -11.13 -5.19 15.93
C PHE A 94 -10.78 -4.98 17.41
N GLY A 95 -10.19 -5.98 18.07
CA GLY A 95 -9.79 -5.90 19.47
C GLY A 95 -10.96 -5.79 20.47
N ASN A 96 -12.19 -6.00 20.00
CA ASN A 96 -13.41 -5.97 20.78
C ASN A 96 -14.29 -7.20 20.48
N HIS A 97 -15.30 -7.42 21.32
CA HIS A 97 -16.28 -8.46 21.09
C HIS A 97 -17.42 -7.89 20.24
N LEU A 98 -17.52 -8.36 19.00
CA LEU A 98 -18.64 -8.07 18.10
C LEU A 98 -19.82 -8.99 18.45
N SER A 99 -21.05 -8.48 18.33
CA SER A 99 -22.23 -9.34 18.30
C SER A 99 -22.26 -10.15 17.01
N GLY A 100 -22.97 -11.30 17.01
CA GLY A 100 -23.10 -12.11 15.79
C GLY A 100 -23.76 -11.38 14.62
N GLU A 101 -24.62 -10.37 14.88
CA GLU A 101 -25.21 -9.54 13.83
C GLU A 101 -24.19 -8.56 13.23
N GLN A 102 -23.38 -7.90 14.07
CA GLN A 102 -22.30 -7.03 13.60
C GLN A 102 -21.25 -7.82 12.82
N GLU A 103 -20.90 -9.01 13.31
CA GLU A 103 -19.97 -9.92 12.64
C GLU A 103 -20.45 -10.28 11.23
N ALA A 104 -21.72 -10.66 11.10
CA ALA A 104 -22.33 -10.99 9.81
C ALA A 104 -22.34 -9.80 8.85
N GLN A 105 -22.74 -8.61 9.32
CA GLN A 105 -22.76 -7.40 8.48
C GLN A 105 -21.37 -7.00 7.98
N ILE A 106 -20.36 -7.10 8.85
CA ILE A 106 -18.97 -6.81 8.50
C ILE A 106 -18.47 -7.83 7.47
N CYS A 107 -18.76 -9.12 7.67
CA CYS A 107 -18.36 -10.16 6.72
C CYS A 107 -19.01 -10.01 5.36
N ASP A 108 -20.32 -9.79 5.30
CA ASP A 108 -21.05 -9.59 4.04
C ASP A 108 -20.47 -8.41 3.23
N ALA A 109 -20.12 -7.31 3.90
CA ALA A 109 -19.51 -6.16 3.25
C ALA A 109 -18.05 -6.41 2.83
N ALA A 110 -17.29 -7.14 3.65
CA ALA A 110 -15.88 -7.42 3.39
C ALA A 110 -15.67 -8.40 2.24
N GLU A 111 -16.55 -9.39 2.07
CA GLU A 111 -16.48 -10.36 0.98
C GLU A 111 -16.55 -9.69 -0.41
N ALA A 112 -17.21 -8.53 -0.51
CA ALA A 112 -17.31 -7.75 -1.74
C ALA A 112 -16.02 -6.96 -2.07
N LEU A 113 -15.05 -6.89 -1.16
CA LEU A 113 -13.82 -6.15 -1.37
C LEU A 113 -12.90 -6.86 -2.37
N SER A 114 -12.30 -6.07 -3.25
CA SER A 114 -11.27 -6.50 -4.21
C SER A 114 -10.13 -5.49 -4.24
N VAL A 115 -8.92 -6.00 -4.44
CA VAL A 115 -7.69 -5.21 -4.63
C VAL A 115 -7.22 -5.16 -6.08
N ASP A 116 -8.00 -5.66 -7.04
CA ASP A 116 -7.57 -5.75 -8.46
C ASP A 116 -7.29 -4.39 -9.11
N TRP A 117 -7.84 -3.32 -8.53
CA TRP A 117 -7.57 -1.94 -8.93
C TRP A 117 -6.13 -1.51 -8.64
N ALA A 118 -5.44 -2.17 -7.70
CA ALA A 118 -4.09 -1.85 -7.26
C ALA A 118 -3.03 -2.45 -8.20
N THR A 119 -3.03 -2.04 -9.47
CA THR A 119 -2.00 -2.47 -10.42
C THR A 119 -0.74 -1.61 -10.32
N PRO A 120 0.44 -2.13 -10.69
CA PRO A 120 1.66 -1.32 -10.70
C PRO A 120 1.57 -0.06 -11.57
N GLU A 121 0.92 -0.16 -12.72
CA GLU A 121 0.74 0.97 -13.64
C GLU A 121 -0.12 2.05 -12.99
N HIS A 122 -1.18 1.65 -12.28
CA HIS A 122 -2.06 2.56 -11.58
C HIS A 122 -1.32 3.29 -10.45
N LEU A 123 -0.61 2.55 -9.59
CA LEU A 123 0.12 3.12 -8.46
C LEU A 123 1.25 4.06 -8.89
N LYS A 124 1.93 3.78 -10.02
CA LYS A 124 2.94 4.70 -10.61
C LYS A 124 2.33 6.00 -11.10
N SER A 125 1.11 5.96 -11.63
CA SER A 125 0.44 7.14 -12.20
C SER A 125 -0.04 8.13 -11.14
N GLY A 126 -0.18 7.68 -9.88
CA GLY A 126 -0.68 8.50 -8.77
C GLY A 126 -2.09 9.04 -8.97
N GLY A 127 -2.84 8.53 -9.94
CA GLY A 127 -4.20 8.96 -10.24
C GLY A 127 -5.23 8.33 -9.28
N GLU A 128 -6.34 9.03 -9.05
CA GLU A 128 -7.43 8.57 -8.18
C GLU A 128 -8.42 7.58 -8.87
N GLY A 129 -8.15 7.21 -10.13
CA GLY A 129 -9.11 6.55 -11.03
C GLY A 129 -8.94 5.04 -11.27
N GLY A 130 -8.38 4.28 -10.33
CA GLY A 130 -8.08 2.86 -10.52
C GLY A 130 -9.25 1.91 -10.26
N MET A 131 -10.13 2.29 -9.33
CA MET A 131 -11.29 1.49 -8.98
C MET A 131 -12.42 1.69 -9.98
N SER A 132 -13.07 0.59 -10.38
CA SER A 132 -14.39 0.68 -11.01
C SER A 132 -15.42 1.27 -10.04
N ALA A 133 -16.53 1.81 -10.56
CA ALA A 133 -17.61 2.33 -9.71
C ALA A 133 -18.16 1.27 -8.73
N ALA A 134 -18.19 0.00 -9.14
CA ALA A 134 -18.62 -1.10 -8.28
C ALA A 134 -17.62 -1.37 -7.14
N GLN A 135 -16.31 -1.37 -7.45
CA GLN A 135 -15.27 -1.52 -6.42
C GLN A 135 -15.31 -0.35 -5.44
N SER A 136 -15.37 0.89 -5.94
CA SER A 136 -15.48 2.08 -5.07
C SER A 136 -16.69 1.99 -4.14
N ALA A 137 -17.86 1.60 -4.67
CA ALA A 137 -19.06 1.45 -3.86
C ALA A 137 -18.94 0.35 -2.80
N ALA A 138 -18.26 -0.76 -3.11
CA ALA A 138 -18.01 -1.84 -2.14
C ALA A 138 -17.08 -1.38 -1.00
N TRP A 139 -16.01 -0.64 -1.33
CA TRP A 139 -15.12 -0.05 -0.34
C TRP A 139 -15.84 0.99 0.54
N ASP A 140 -16.68 1.84 -0.05
CA ASP A 140 -17.50 2.81 0.68
C ASP A 140 -18.51 2.14 1.62
N GLU A 141 -19.21 1.09 1.15
CA GLU A 141 -20.18 0.34 1.96
C GLU A 141 -19.49 -0.35 3.14
N PHE A 142 -18.33 -0.97 2.92
CA PHE A 142 -17.55 -1.59 3.98
C PHE A 142 -17.22 -0.58 5.09
N TRP A 143 -16.71 0.61 4.74
CA TRP A 143 -16.38 1.62 5.73
C TRP A 143 -17.61 2.13 6.47
N GLN A 144 -18.74 2.32 5.79
CA GLN A 144 -20.00 2.66 6.46
C GLN A 144 -20.45 1.58 7.45
N VAL A 145 -20.28 0.29 7.12
CA VAL A 145 -20.57 -0.80 8.05
C VAL A 145 -19.66 -0.75 9.28
N ILE A 146 -18.35 -0.49 9.09
CA ILE A 146 -17.40 -0.34 10.21
C ILE A 146 -17.80 0.82 11.11
N GLU A 147 -18.09 2.00 10.55
CA GLU A 147 -18.51 3.19 11.31
C GLU A 147 -19.81 2.97 12.10
N ARG A 148 -20.75 2.18 11.56
CA ARG A 148 -21.99 1.82 12.27
C ARG A 148 -21.78 0.76 13.35
N SER A 149 -20.70 -0.02 13.26
CA SER A 149 -20.42 -1.15 14.15
C SER A 149 -19.45 -0.83 15.28
N SER A 150 -18.78 0.33 15.22
CA SER A 150 -17.90 0.89 16.27
C SER A 150 -18.66 1.65 17.35
#